data_AF-A0A956IQW0-F1
#
_entry.id   AF-A0A956IQW0-F1
#
_cell.length_a   1.000
_cell.length_b   1.000
_cell.length_c   1.000
_cell.angle_alpha   90.00
_cell.angle_beta   90.00
_cell.angle_gamma   90.00
#
_symmetry.space_group_name_H-M   'P 1'
#
loop_
_entity.id
_entity.type
_entity.pdbx_description
1 polymer ?
#
loop_
_entity_poly.entity_id
_entity_poly.type
_entity_poly.pdbx_seq_one_letter_code
_entity_poly.pdbx_strand_id
1 'polypeptide(L)'
;LDETAALAQWTAPAPHFLESFDDAQPLDGVITLTQPVIAPLFDTRSLRESLAAWTDDRQTDEAFREALFRRTIYPESGSSVPFEEFWVTTRHDGFCLLPAGPALFDARIDRALRSLPTPTAAAGEELELVVHASNSMLEGRHAHNAWLHELPDPVTKATWGNWVSLAPERAEALGFQEGDLVALRTSKEGQPVVLPVQIQPGQHPRIVAVPLGFGRTGTDRFARLGPQWLESDLTVADGATIGANAAPLMTRREGLLQHGGQVVTIERRKGHEPLATTQSHHTLTVPANLAPHGGEVRDAVREVSLAAFIAGDRTESTMHGDGLWKDDFANDLPHWEMIVDLDRCTGCSACVVSCQVENNVPVVGRDEVLRAREMHWIRIDRYYRGEGDFVRMAHQPMMCHHCDNAPCETVCPVLATVHSEEGLNQQAYNRCVGTRYCANNCPYKVRRFNWFDYPHEDALQNLSLNPDITVRTRGVMEKCSFCVQRIQAAKGKAKADGRRIRDGEIEPACAQA
;
A
#
# COMPACT_ATOMS: atom_id res chain seq x y z
N LEU A 1 -19.10 12.35 -4.50
CA LEU A 1 -20.25 11.84 -5.29
C LEU A 1 -19.68 11.03 -6.43
N ASP A 2 -20.22 9.84 -6.69
CA ASP A 2 -19.72 8.96 -7.74
C ASP A 2 -20.63 8.94 -8.98
N GLU A 3 -20.30 8.08 -9.95
CA GLU A 3 -21.02 7.93 -11.20
C GLU A 3 -22.49 7.55 -10.99
N THR A 4 -22.79 6.75 -9.97
CA THR A 4 -24.16 6.32 -9.66
C THR A 4 -24.96 7.44 -9.04
N ALA A 5 -24.33 8.21 -8.14
CA ALA A 5 -24.94 9.36 -7.50
C ALA A 5 -25.32 10.45 -8.53
N ALA A 6 -24.54 10.62 -9.60
CA ALA A 6 -24.84 11.57 -10.68
C ALA A 6 -26.07 11.19 -11.52
N LEU A 7 -26.43 9.90 -11.57
CA LEU A 7 -27.58 9.38 -12.32
C LEU A 7 -28.81 9.17 -11.43
N ALA A 8 -28.64 9.17 -10.11
CA ALA A 8 -29.70 8.97 -9.15
C ALA A 8 -30.57 10.23 -8.99
N GLN A 9 -31.87 10.03 -8.76
CA GLN A 9 -32.78 11.13 -8.39
C GLN A 9 -32.54 11.63 -6.96
N TRP A 10 -32.08 10.74 -6.08
CA TRP A 10 -31.85 11.00 -4.67
C TRP A 10 -30.51 10.43 -4.26
N THR A 11 -29.73 11.22 -3.54
CA THR A 11 -28.43 10.84 -2.99
C THR A 11 -28.47 11.05 -1.48
N ALA A 12 -28.25 9.97 -0.73
CA ALA A 12 -28.20 10.00 0.73
C ALA A 12 -26.73 9.91 1.18
N PRO A 13 -26.18 10.95 1.82
CA PRO A 13 -24.82 10.90 2.36
C PRO A 13 -24.71 9.85 3.48
N ALA A 14 -23.88 8.83 3.26
CA ALA A 14 -23.57 7.83 4.28
C ALA A 14 -22.36 8.28 5.13
N PRO A 15 -22.36 8.00 6.44
CA PRO A 15 -21.21 8.25 7.31
C PRO A 15 -20.03 7.34 6.92
N HIS A 16 -18.81 7.79 7.21
CA HIS A 16 -17.65 6.92 7.21
C HIS A 16 -17.73 5.93 8.38
N PHE A 17 -17.08 4.76 8.30
CA PHE A 17 -17.13 3.74 9.36
C PHE A 17 -16.58 4.25 10.71
N LEU A 18 -15.80 5.34 10.71
CA LEU A 18 -15.28 6.01 11.91
C LEU A 18 -16.30 6.95 12.58
N GLU A 19 -17.43 7.22 11.93
CA GLU A 19 -18.45 8.20 12.36
C GLU A 19 -19.77 7.53 12.81
N SER A 20 -19.89 6.21 12.65
CA SER A 20 -21.11 5.47 13.01
C SER A 20 -20.79 4.13 13.63
N PHE A 21 -21.72 3.59 14.41
CA PHE A 21 -21.60 2.21 14.88
C PHE A 21 -21.87 1.26 13.72
N ASP A 22 -21.07 0.20 13.63
CA ASP A 22 -21.32 -0.91 12.72
C ASP A 22 -20.98 -2.25 13.35
N ASP A 23 -21.40 -3.32 12.71
CA ASP A 23 -21.05 -4.68 13.09
C ASP A 23 -20.73 -5.52 11.85
N ALA A 24 -19.79 -6.44 11.99
CA ALA A 24 -19.36 -7.29 10.90
C ALA A 24 -18.94 -8.66 11.40
N GLN A 25 -19.04 -9.65 10.53
CA GLN A 25 -18.54 -11.00 10.78
C GLN A 25 -17.47 -11.33 9.72
N PRO A 26 -16.20 -10.90 9.92
CA PRO A 26 -15.15 -11.14 8.95
C PRO A 26 -14.79 -12.61 8.79
N LEU A 27 -14.92 -13.39 9.88
CA LEU A 27 -14.73 -14.83 9.91
C LEU A 27 -15.92 -15.48 10.60
N ASP A 28 -16.22 -16.72 10.24
CA ASP A 28 -17.28 -17.47 10.91
C ASP A 28 -17.00 -17.53 12.42
N GLY A 29 -18.05 -17.30 13.21
CA GLY A 29 -17.96 -17.17 14.66
C GLY A 29 -17.24 -15.94 15.23
N VAL A 30 -16.67 -15.03 14.43
CA VAL A 30 -16.02 -13.80 14.94
C VAL A 30 -16.90 -12.59 14.65
N ILE A 31 -17.57 -12.06 15.67
CA ILE A 31 -18.42 -10.87 15.53
C ILE A 31 -17.65 -9.65 16.01
N THR A 32 -17.39 -8.71 15.12
CA THR A 32 -16.71 -7.44 15.41
C THR A 32 -17.71 -6.31 15.54
N LEU A 33 -17.41 -5.34 16.40
CA LEU A 33 -18.17 -4.11 16.56
C LEU A 33 -17.30 -2.91 16.17
N THR A 34 -17.74 -2.16 15.18
CA THR A 34 -17.17 -0.86 14.83
C THR A 34 -17.77 0.21 15.71
N GLN A 35 -16.91 1.01 16.36
CA GLN A 35 -17.31 2.12 17.21
C GLN A 35 -16.90 3.46 16.57
N PRO A 36 -17.77 4.47 16.62
CA PRO A 36 -17.43 5.80 16.14
C PRO A 36 -16.33 6.40 17.03
N VAL A 37 -15.29 6.94 16.41
CA VAL A 37 -14.18 7.65 17.09
C VAL A 37 -14.31 9.17 16.96
N ILE A 38 -15.24 9.63 16.12
CA ILE A 38 -15.57 11.03 15.92
C ILE A 38 -17.08 11.16 15.65
N ALA A 39 -17.66 12.30 16.01
CA ALA A 39 -19.01 12.63 15.57
C ALA A 39 -19.06 12.84 14.04
N PRO A 40 -20.20 12.62 13.38
CA PRO A 40 -20.34 12.89 11.95
C PRO A 40 -19.89 14.30 11.59
N LEU A 41 -18.94 14.41 10.64
CA LEU A 41 -18.40 15.70 10.20
C LEU A 41 -19.39 16.47 9.31
N PHE A 42 -20.29 15.74 8.66
CA PHE A 42 -21.35 16.26 7.80
C PHE A 42 -22.71 15.73 8.24
N ASP A 43 -23.78 16.30 7.69
CA ASP A 43 -25.14 15.79 7.86
C ASP A 43 -25.30 14.48 7.09
N THR A 44 -24.88 13.38 7.73
CA THR A 44 -24.91 12.02 7.20
C THR A 44 -25.83 11.15 8.04
N ARG A 45 -26.32 10.07 7.42
CA ARG A 45 -27.14 9.07 8.09
C ARG A 45 -26.82 7.70 7.54
N SER A 46 -26.62 6.71 8.42
CA SER A 46 -26.31 5.35 7.97
C SER A 46 -27.44 4.76 7.14
N LEU A 47 -27.13 3.72 6.35
CA LEU A 47 -28.13 3.00 5.58
C LEU A 47 -29.24 2.47 6.51
N ARG A 48 -28.86 1.93 7.66
CA ARG A 48 -29.81 1.36 8.63
C ARG A 48 -30.71 2.44 9.23
N GLU A 49 -30.16 3.56 9.68
CA GLU A 49 -30.99 4.68 10.19
C GLU A 49 -31.90 5.27 9.10
N SER A 50 -31.44 5.25 7.84
CA SER A 50 -32.26 5.66 6.69
C SER A 50 -33.43 4.70 6.45
N LEU A 51 -33.21 3.39 6.57
CA LEU A 51 -34.26 2.38 6.48
C LEU A 51 -35.21 2.45 7.69
N ALA A 52 -34.68 2.65 8.89
CA ALA A 52 -35.45 2.81 10.12
C ALA A 52 -36.36 4.06 10.09
N ALA A 53 -35.96 5.11 9.38
CA ALA A 53 -36.82 6.28 9.17
C ALA A 53 -38.09 5.96 8.37
N TRP A 54 -38.08 4.90 7.56
CA TRP A 54 -39.22 4.39 6.78
C TRP A 54 -40.04 3.33 7.53
N THR A 55 -39.63 2.95 8.74
CA THR A 55 -40.38 2.08 9.63
C THR A 55 -40.89 2.88 10.85
N ASP A 56 -41.76 2.27 11.63
CA ASP A 56 -42.21 2.83 12.91
C ASP A 56 -41.13 2.71 14.02
N ASP A 57 -40.02 2.01 13.75
CA ASP A 57 -38.96 1.71 14.71
C ASP A 57 -37.70 2.56 14.45
N ARG A 58 -37.77 3.84 14.83
CA ARG A 58 -36.73 4.86 14.60
C ARG A 58 -35.57 4.80 15.59
N GLN A 59 -34.90 3.65 15.68
CA GLN A 59 -33.76 3.44 16.57
C GLN A 59 -32.44 3.96 15.98
N THR A 60 -31.58 4.52 16.84
CA THR A 60 -30.20 4.87 16.51
C THR A 60 -29.33 3.63 16.25
N ASP A 61 -28.19 3.83 15.60
CA ASP A 61 -27.25 2.76 15.27
C ASP A 61 -26.74 1.99 16.48
N GLU A 62 -26.48 2.69 17.58
CA GLU A 62 -26.02 2.09 18.83
C GLU A 62 -27.14 1.28 19.50
N ALA A 63 -28.34 1.87 19.66
CA ALA A 63 -29.45 1.22 20.36
C ALA A 63 -29.89 -0.07 19.66
N PHE A 64 -29.92 -0.06 18.33
CA PHE A 64 -30.24 -1.25 17.56
C PHE A 64 -29.20 -2.35 17.74
N ARG A 65 -27.90 -2.01 17.75
CA ARG A 65 -26.82 -2.99 17.92
C ARG A 65 -26.80 -3.56 19.32
N GLU A 66 -26.99 -2.74 20.34
CA GLU A 66 -27.17 -3.26 21.70
C GLU A 66 -28.35 -4.24 21.76
N ALA A 67 -29.48 -3.92 21.12
CA ALA A 67 -30.65 -4.80 21.06
C ALA A 67 -30.38 -6.10 20.27
N LEU A 68 -29.68 -6.01 19.14
CA LEU A 68 -29.26 -7.17 18.32
C LEU A 68 -28.32 -8.08 19.12
N PHE A 69 -27.32 -7.50 19.78
CA PHE A 69 -26.39 -8.25 20.61
C PHE A 69 -27.12 -8.88 21.79
N ARG A 70 -28.03 -8.16 22.45
CA ARG A 70 -28.80 -8.70 23.59
C ARG A 70 -29.72 -9.85 23.18
N ARG A 71 -30.36 -9.76 22.01
CA ARG A 71 -31.38 -10.72 21.57
C ARG A 71 -30.80 -11.94 20.85
N THR A 72 -29.72 -11.77 20.09
CA THR A 72 -29.21 -12.79 19.19
C THR A 72 -27.80 -13.22 19.57
N ILE A 73 -26.85 -12.28 19.58
CA ILE A 73 -25.41 -12.61 19.72
C ILE A 73 -25.08 -13.12 21.12
N TYR A 74 -25.62 -12.48 22.17
CA TYR A 74 -25.36 -12.85 23.56
C TYR A 74 -25.88 -14.27 23.89
N PRO A 75 -27.13 -14.65 23.58
CA PRO A 75 -27.58 -16.03 23.75
C PRO A 75 -26.76 -17.05 22.97
N GLU A 76 -26.34 -16.73 21.75
CA GLU A 76 -25.54 -17.61 20.91
C GLU A 76 -24.08 -17.73 21.38
N SER A 77 -23.53 -16.69 21.99
CA SER A 77 -22.16 -16.67 22.50
C SER A 77 -21.92 -17.71 23.61
N GLY A 78 -22.97 -18.14 24.31
CA GLY A 78 -22.86 -19.01 25.48
C GLY A 78 -22.14 -18.35 26.67
N SER A 79 -22.02 -17.02 26.67
CA SER A 79 -21.37 -16.26 27.73
C SER A 79 -22.04 -16.50 29.10
N SER A 80 -21.22 -16.71 30.13
CA SER A 80 -21.68 -16.92 31.51
C SER A 80 -21.80 -15.64 32.33
N VAL A 81 -21.27 -14.52 31.83
CA VAL A 81 -21.39 -13.20 32.49
C VAL A 81 -22.70 -12.52 32.10
N PRO A 82 -23.25 -11.60 32.93
CA PRO A 82 -24.41 -10.80 32.57
C PRO A 82 -24.20 -10.03 31.27
N PHE A 83 -25.28 -9.73 30.55
CA PHE A 83 -25.21 -9.03 29.26
C PHE A 83 -24.44 -7.71 29.35
N GLU A 84 -24.64 -6.94 30.43
CA GLU A 84 -24.01 -5.64 30.62
C GLU A 84 -22.48 -5.75 30.67
N GLU A 85 -21.95 -6.80 31.32
CA GLU A 85 -20.52 -7.08 31.36
C GLU A 85 -20.03 -7.56 29.99
N PHE A 86 -20.76 -8.50 29.36
CA PHE A 86 -20.46 -8.98 28.01
C PHE A 86 -20.39 -7.85 26.98
N TRP A 87 -21.34 -6.92 27.02
CA TRP A 87 -21.42 -5.77 26.11
C TRP A 87 -20.24 -4.82 26.30
N VAL A 88 -19.90 -4.50 27.55
CA VAL A 88 -18.74 -3.66 27.85
C VAL A 88 -17.44 -4.32 27.40
N THR A 89 -17.25 -5.61 27.68
CA THR A 89 -16.07 -6.36 27.24
C THR A 89 -15.98 -6.44 25.72
N THR A 90 -17.10 -6.72 25.04
CA THR A 90 -17.14 -6.77 23.57
C THR A 90 -16.80 -5.41 22.95
N ARG A 91 -17.29 -4.31 23.53
CA ARG A 91 -16.93 -2.96 23.10
C ARG A 91 -15.46 -2.64 23.38
N HIS A 92 -14.94 -3.07 24.51
CA HIS A 92 -13.55 -2.84 24.88
C HIS A 92 -12.59 -3.61 23.96
N ASP A 93 -12.84 -4.90 23.76
CA ASP A 93 -11.99 -5.79 22.96
C ASP A 93 -12.22 -5.60 21.45
N GLY A 94 -13.37 -5.05 21.06
CA GLY A 94 -13.77 -4.79 19.67
C GLY A 94 -14.42 -5.99 18.97
N PHE A 95 -14.47 -7.15 19.60
CA PHE A 95 -15.09 -8.36 19.07
C PHE A 95 -15.60 -9.29 20.17
N CYS A 96 -16.45 -10.24 19.78
CA CYS A 96 -16.80 -11.40 20.58
C CYS A 96 -16.76 -12.66 19.71
N LEU A 97 -16.60 -13.82 20.36
CA LEU A 97 -16.54 -15.11 19.70
C LEU A 97 -17.84 -15.86 19.94
N LEU A 98 -18.45 -16.34 18.86
CA LEU A 98 -19.51 -17.32 18.89
C LEU A 98 -18.90 -18.72 18.78
N PRO A 99 -19.50 -19.73 19.44
CA PRO A 99 -19.09 -21.12 19.24
C PRO A 99 -19.22 -21.48 17.76
N ALA A 100 -18.15 -22.02 17.19
CA ALA A 100 -18.13 -22.42 15.78
C ALA A 100 -19.29 -23.39 15.50
N GLY A 101 -20.09 -23.08 14.49
CA GLY A 101 -21.10 -24.00 14.00
C GLY A 101 -20.42 -25.28 13.47
N PRO A 102 -21.12 -26.43 13.44
CA PRO A 102 -20.60 -27.60 12.76
C PRO A 102 -20.31 -27.23 11.30
N ALA A 103 -19.10 -27.51 10.82
CA ALA A 103 -18.78 -27.33 9.41
C ALA A 103 -19.81 -28.11 8.58
N LEU A 104 -20.66 -27.40 7.84
CA LEU A 104 -21.64 -27.99 6.94
C LEU A 104 -20.90 -28.53 5.72
N PHE A 105 -20.28 -29.70 5.85
CA PHE A 105 -19.73 -30.43 4.72
C PHE A 105 -20.87 -31.11 3.97
N ASP A 106 -21.48 -30.40 3.02
CA ASP A 106 -22.56 -30.95 2.20
C ASP A 106 -21.99 -31.86 1.10
N ALA A 107 -22.47 -33.11 1.03
CA ALA A 107 -22.13 -34.10 0.00
C ALA A 107 -22.46 -33.63 -1.45
N ARG A 108 -23.07 -32.44 -1.61
CA ARG A 108 -23.26 -31.75 -2.90
C ARG A 108 -21.97 -31.34 -3.60
N ILE A 109 -20.83 -31.24 -2.91
CA ILE A 109 -19.54 -30.91 -3.55
C ILE A 109 -19.19 -31.94 -4.63
N ASP A 110 -19.45 -33.22 -4.38
CA ASP A 110 -19.15 -34.32 -5.31
C ASP A 110 -20.04 -34.30 -6.56
N ARG A 111 -21.26 -33.76 -6.45
CA ARG A 111 -22.15 -33.53 -7.60
C ARG A 111 -21.72 -32.26 -8.36
N ALA A 112 -21.37 -31.19 -7.64
CA ALA A 112 -20.90 -29.94 -8.21
C ALA A 112 -19.61 -30.16 -9.02
N LEU A 113 -18.62 -30.86 -8.45
CA LEU A 113 -17.36 -31.22 -9.10
C LEU A 113 -17.58 -32.05 -10.38
N ARG A 114 -18.55 -32.97 -10.38
CA ARG A 114 -18.92 -33.77 -11.57
C ARG A 114 -19.70 -32.98 -12.62
N SER A 115 -20.33 -31.87 -12.22
CA SER A 115 -21.02 -30.95 -13.14
C SER A 115 -20.13 -29.81 -13.64
N LEU A 116 -18.92 -29.67 -13.11
CA LEU A 116 -17.97 -28.69 -13.63
C LEU A 116 -17.63 -29.07 -15.08
N PRO A 117 -17.78 -28.16 -16.04
CA PRO A 117 -17.31 -28.42 -17.38
C PRO A 117 -15.81 -28.68 -17.33
N THR A 118 -15.36 -29.74 -18.01
CA THR A 118 -13.93 -29.99 -18.19
C THR A 118 -13.32 -28.72 -18.82
N PRO A 119 -12.27 -28.13 -18.23
CA PRO A 119 -11.61 -26.98 -18.83
C PRO A 119 -11.11 -27.36 -20.22
N THR A 120 -11.81 -26.90 -21.25
CA THR A 120 -11.29 -26.95 -22.61
C THR A 120 -10.31 -25.80 -22.72
N ALA A 121 -9.02 -26.10 -22.75
CA ALA A 121 -8.02 -25.11 -23.12
C ALA A 121 -8.48 -24.44 -24.43
N ALA A 122 -8.56 -23.11 -24.43
CA ALA A 122 -8.92 -22.38 -25.65
C ALA A 122 -7.90 -22.76 -26.74
N ALA A 123 -8.38 -23.49 -27.75
CA ALA A 123 -7.57 -23.92 -28.87
C ALA A 123 -7.23 -22.69 -29.73
N GLY A 124 -6.02 -22.13 -29.57
CA GLY A 124 -5.55 -21.01 -30.38
C GLY A 124 -4.38 -20.22 -29.77
N GLU A 125 -3.80 -19.33 -30.57
CA GLU A 125 -2.77 -18.34 -30.17
C GLU A 125 -3.37 -17.00 -29.70
N GLU A 126 -4.69 -16.99 -29.47
CA GLU A 126 -5.44 -15.82 -29.07
C GLU A 126 -5.01 -15.32 -27.68
N LEU A 127 -5.06 -13.99 -27.53
CA LEU A 127 -4.83 -13.31 -26.27
C LEU A 127 -6.05 -13.46 -25.37
N GLU A 128 -5.81 -13.78 -24.10
CA GLU A 128 -6.81 -13.89 -23.06
C GLU A 128 -6.64 -12.77 -22.04
N LEU A 129 -7.73 -12.10 -21.71
CA LEU A 129 -7.77 -11.01 -20.74
C LEU A 129 -8.00 -11.54 -19.33
N VAL A 130 -7.24 -10.99 -18.38
CA VAL A 130 -7.48 -11.07 -16.94
C VAL A 130 -7.61 -9.66 -16.37
N VAL A 131 -8.79 -9.35 -15.86
CA VAL A 131 -9.10 -8.11 -15.16
C VAL A 131 -9.12 -8.39 -13.66
N HIS A 132 -8.18 -7.82 -12.91
CA HIS A 132 -8.00 -8.13 -11.49
C HIS A 132 -8.21 -6.91 -10.60
N ALA A 133 -8.58 -7.12 -9.34
CA ALA A 133 -8.57 -6.07 -8.33
C ALA A 133 -7.13 -5.56 -8.14
N SER A 134 -6.94 -4.25 -8.11
CA SER A 134 -5.62 -3.70 -7.77
C SER A 134 -5.38 -3.79 -6.26
N ASN A 135 -4.11 -3.91 -5.86
CA ASN A 135 -3.77 -4.01 -4.44
C ASN A 135 -4.11 -2.74 -3.66
N SER A 136 -4.02 -1.57 -4.30
CA SER A 136 -4.28 -0.28 -3.64
C SER A 136 -5.74 0.16 -3.73
N MET A 137 -6.44 -0.09 -4.84
CA MET A 137 -7.81 0.41 -5.06
C MET A 137 -8.91 -0.64 -4.94
N LEU A 138 -8.56 -1.92 -4.94
CA LEU A 138 -9.49 -3.04 -5.10
C LEU A 138 -10.33 -2.86 -6.39
N GLU A 139 -11.65 -2.74 -6.28
CA GLU A 139 -12.57 -2.42 -7.38
C GLU A 139 -12.84 -0.91 -7.54
N GLY A 140 -12.05 -0.06 -6.89
CA GLY A 140 -12.15 1.41 -6.98
C GLY A 140 -12.84 2.07 -5.80
N ARG A 141 -13.09 1.31 -4.72
CA ARG A 141 -13.70 1.84 -3.49
C ARG A 141 -12.82 2.88 -2.79
N HIS A 142 -11.51 2.85 -3.06
CA HIS A 142 -10.53 3.78 -2.51
C HIS A 142 -10.00 4.81 -3.51
N ALA A 143 -10.63 4.94 -4.69
CA ALA A 143 -10.15 5.83 -5.75
C ALA A 143 -10.05 7.32 -5.35
N HIS A 144 -10.69 7.74 -4.26
CA HIS A 144 -10.58 9.11 -3.73
C HIS A 144 -9.58 9.24 -2.58
N ASN A 145 -8.67 8.26 -2.40
CA ASN A 145 -7.58 8.31 -1.44
C ASN A 145 -6.23 8.52 -2.16
N ALA A 146 -5.59 9.66 -1.92
CA ALA A 146 -4.34 10.03 -2.58
C ALA A 146 -3.15 9.14 -2.16
N TRP A 147 -3.10 8.69 -0.89
CA TRP A 147 -2.04 7.79 -0.40
C TRP A 147 -2.00 6.50 -1.22
N LEU A 148 -3.17 5.98 -1.62
CA LEU A 148 -3.28 4.73 -2.36
C LEU A 148 -2.99 4.89 -3.86
N HIS A 149 -3.10 6.10 -4.41
CA HIS A 149 -2.67 6.39 -5.79
C HIS A 149 -1.15 6.48 -5.90
N GLU A 150 -0.49 7.05 -4.90
CA GLU A 150 0.98 7.12 -4.82
C GLU A 150 1.61 5.80 -4.32
N LEU A 151 0.80 4.90 -3.74
CA LEU A 151 1.26 3.60 -3.25
C LEU A 151 1.75 2.73 -4.42
N PRO A 152 3.03 2.35 -4.48
CA PRO A 152 3.54 1.55 -5.59
C PRO A 152 2.95 0.14 -5.57
N ASP A 153 2.49 -0.33 -6.73
CA ASP A 153 2.06 -1.71 -6.88
C ASP A 153 3.21 -2.68 -6.52
N PRO A 154 2.96 -3.76 -5.75
CA PRO A 154 3.99 -4.71 -5.33
C PRO A 154 4.82 -5.29 -6.49
N VAL A 155 4.19 -5.49 -7.65
CA VAL A 155 4.76 -6.16 -8.81
C VAL A 155 5.34 -5.13 -9.78
N THR A 156 4.51 -4.23 -10.30
CA THR A 156 4.93 -3.32 -11.38
C THR A 156 5.63 -2.06 -10.87
N LYS A 157 5.46 -1.73 -9.58
CA LYS A 157 5.88 -0.46 -8.97
C LYS A 157 5.24 0.78 -9.58
N ALA A 158 4.21 0.60 -10.41
CA ALA A 158 3.45 1.69 -10.98
C ALA A 158 2.56 2.35 -9.93
N THR A 159 2.35 3.64 -10.13
CA THR A 159 1.53 4.55 -9.33
C THR A 159 0.67 5.39 -10.28
N TRP A 160 -0.36 6.06 -9.76
CA TRP A 160 -1.14 7.07 -10.50
C TRP A 160 -1.72 6.61 -11.84
N GLY A 161 -2.37 5.43 -11.87
CA GLY A 161 -3.08 4.93 -13.05
C GLY A 161 -3.05 3.42 -13.16
N ASN A 162 -3.81 2.89 -14.11
CA ASN A 162 -3.72 1.49 -14.54
C ASN A 162 -3.01 1.34 -15.88
N TRP A 163 -2.70 0.11 -16.21
CA TRP A 163 -1.86 -0.28 -17.35
C TRP A 163 -2.35 -1.59 -17.96
N VAL A 164 -1.76 -1.95 -19.10
CA VAL A 164 -1.91 -3.26 -19.72
C VAL A 164 -0.62 -4.03 -19.56
N SER A 165 -0.61 -5.05 -18.69
CA SER A 165 0.57 -5.89 -18.52
C SER A 165 0.67 -6.90 -19.66
N LEU A 166 1.83 -6.94 -20.32
CA LEU A 166 2.18 -7.92 -21.37
C LEU A 166 3.49 -8.62 -21.01
N ALA A 167 3.59 -9.90 -21.36
CA ALA A 167 4.86 -10.63 -21.27
C ALA A 167 5.91 -10.02 -22.23
N PRO A 168 7.21 -10.03 -21.87
CA PRO A 168 8.28 -9.49 -22.72
C PRO A 168 8.27 -10.04 -24.15
N GLU A 169 8.16 -11.36 -24.31
CA GLU A 169 8.12 -12.04 -25.60
C GLU A 169 6.93 -11.60 -26.46
N ARG A 170 5.77 -11.38 -25.82
CA ARG A 170 4.56 -10.95 -26.52
C ARG A 170 4.62 -9.48 -26.90
N ALA A 171 5.17 -8.63 -26.04
CA ALA A 171 5.40 -7.22 -26.34
C ALA A 171 6.36 -7.09 -27.54
N GLU A 172 7.45 -7.86 -27.56
CA GLU A 172 8.39 -7.90 -28.68
C GLU A 172 7.74 -8.37 -29.98
N ALA A 173 6.98 -9.48 -29.94
CA ALA A 173 6.27 -10.01 -31.12
C ALA A 173 5.25 -9.03 -31.72
N LEU A 174 4.62 -8.20 -30.89
CA LEU A 174 3.67 -7.16 -31.31
C LEU A 174 4.33 -5.78 -31.54
N GLY A 175 5.63 -5.67 -31.29
CA GLY A 175 6.43 -4.45 -31.40
C GLY A 175 6.06 -3.36 -30.40
N PHE A 176 5.51 -3.68 -29.24
CA PHE A 176 5.16 -2.73 -28.19
C PHE A 176 6.34 -2.42 -27.28
N GLN A 177 6.46 -1.15 -26.89
CA GLN A 177 7.37 -0.68 -25.85
C GLN A 177 6.58 -0.26 -24.61
N GLU A 178 7.26 -0.17 -23.47
CA GLU A 178 6.69 0.34 -22.23
C GLU A 178 6.13 1.76 -22.46
N GLY A 179 4.91 2.02 -21.99
CA GLY A 179 4.20 3.29 -22.18
C GLY A 179 3.49 3.47 -23.54
N ASP A 180 3.64 2.55 -24.49
CA ASP A 180 2.84 2.60 -25.73
C ASP A 180 1.34 2.50 -25.40
N LEU A 181 0.52 3.33 -26.06
CA LEU A 181 -0.93 3.28 -25.87
C LEU A 181 -1.57 2.17 -26.72
N VAL A 182 -2.39 1.34 -26.07
CA VAL A 182 -3.15 0.28 -26.73
C VAL A 182 -4.63 0.40 -26.40
N ALA A 183 -5.47 0.08 -27.38
CA ALA A 183 -6.91 -0.06 -27.22
C ALA A 183 -7.27 -1.53 -27.07
N LEU A 184 -7.89 -1.88 -25.95
CA LEU A 184 -8.40 -3.22 -25.65
C LEU A 184 -9.89 -3.33 -25.96
N ARG A 185 -10.29 -4.43 -26.60
CA ARG A 185 -11.70 -4.78 -26.83
C ARG A 185 -11.94 -6.27 -26.59
N THR A 186 -13.02 -6.60 -25.88
CA THR A 186 -13.50 -7.98 -25.69
C THR A 186 -14.65 -8.35 -26.63
N SER A 187 -15.21 -7.37 -27.35
CA SER A 187 -16.21 -7.58 -28.39
C SER A 187 -16.14 -6.48 -29.46
N LYS A 188 -16.66 -6.76 -30.67
CA LYS A 188 -16.65 -5.80 -31.80
C LYS A 188 -17.45 -4.53 -31.51
N GLU A 189 -18.50 -4.64 -30.70
CA GLU A 189 -19.41 -3.53 -30.35
C GLU A 189 -19.02 -2.86 -29.02
N GLY A 190 -18.12 -3.46 -28.23
CA GLY A 190 -17.67 -2.92 -26.95
C GLY A 190 -16.84 -1.64 -27.11
N GLN A 191 -16.97 -0.73 -26.15
CA GLN A 191 -16.14 0.47 -26.10
C GLN A 191 -14.67 0.08 -25.84
N PRO A 192 -13.72 0.60 -26.64
CA PRO A 192 -12.31 0.31 -26.41
C PRO A 192 -11.83 1.00 -25.13
N VAL A 193 -11.11 0.26 -24.30
CA VAL A 193 -10.39 0.84 -23.15
C VAL A 193 -8.96 1.11 -23.58
N VAL A 194 -8.52 2.37 -23.48
CA VAL A 194 -7.18 2.80 -23.91
C VAL A 194 -6.29 2.93 -22.68
N LEU A 195 -5.17 2.23 -22.67
CA LEU A 195 -4.25 2.17 -21.53
C LEU A 195 -2.79 2.05 -22.02
N PRO A 196 -1.81 2.51 -21.22
CA PRO A 196 -0.39 2.30 -21.50
C PRO A 196 0.04 0.84 -21.28
N VAL A 197 0.97 0.36 -22.10
CA VAL A 197 1.59 -0.96 -21.96
C VAL A 197 2.61 -0.94 -20.83
N GLN A 198 2.57 -1.97 -19.98
CA GLN A 198 3.56 -2.29 -18.96
C GLN A 198 4.16 -3.66 -19.29
N ILE A 199 5.50 -3.76 -19.35
CA ILE A 199 6.14 -5.02 -19.71
C ILE A 199 6.49 -5.78 -18.43
N GLN A 200 5.92 -6.98 -18.27
CA GLN A 200 5.93 -7.71 -17.01
C GLN A 200 6.61 -9.09 -17.14
N PRO A 201 7.86 -9.23 -16.67
CA PRO A 201 8.54 -10.52 -16.58
C PRO A 201 7.76 -11.53 -15.73
N GLY A 202 7.78 -12.81 -16.12
CA GLY A 202 7.04 -13.89 -15.46
C GLY A 202 5.56 -13.97 -15.80
N GLN A 203 5.05 -13.09 -16.66
CA GLN A 203 3.69 -13.19 -17.20
C GLN A 203 3.62 -14.16 -18.37
N HIS A 204 2.56 -14.96 -18.44
CA HIS A 204 2.35 -15.90 -19.55
C HIS A 204 2.11 -15.15 -20.89
N PRO A 205 2.73 -15.54 -22.03
CA PRO A 205 2.67 -14.79 -23.30
C PRO A 205 1.28 -14.60 -23.91
N ARG A 206 0.31 -15.44 -23.53
CA ARG A 206 -1.09 -15.32 -23.99
C ARG A 206 -1.97 -14.45 -23.08
N ILE A 207 -1.51 -14.11 -21.89
CA ILE A 207 -2.30 -13.37 -20.91
C ILE A 207 -2.06 -11.88 -21.06
N VAL A 208 -3.13 -11.11 -21.03
CA VAL A 208 -3.17 -9.66 -20.93
C VAL A 208 -3.81 -9.33 -19.60
N ALA A 209 -3.08 -8.67 -18.69
CA ALA A 209 -3.61 -8.35 -17.36
C ALA A 209 -3.89 -6.85 -17.23
N VAL A 210 -5.03 -6.49 -16.64
CA VAL A 210 -5.45 -5.09 -16.43
C VAL A 210 -6.00 -4.92 -15.02
N PRO A 211 -5.45 -3.99 -14.20
CA PRO A 211 -5.98 -3.72 -12.88
C PRO A 211 -7.25 -2.87 -12.91
N LEU A 212 -8.19 -3.18 -12.02
CA LEU A 212 -9.40 -2.43 -11.70
C LEU A 212 -9.15 -1.33 -10.67
N GLY A 213 -10.14 -0.44 -10.57
CA GLY A 213 -10.23 0.58 -9.52
C GLY A 213 -9.78 1.97 -9.91
N PHE A 214 -9.48 2.16 -11.19
CA PHE A 214 -9.11 3.44 -11.81
C PHE A 214 -10.20 3.95 -12.75
N GLY A 215 -10.02 5.16 -13.27
CA GLY A 215 -10.98 5.80 -14.19
C GLY A 215 -12.27 6.26 -13.52
N ARG A 216 -12.24 6.56 -12.22
CA ARG A 216 -13.40 7.06 -11.48
C ARG A 216 -13.50 8.58 -11.57
N THR A 217 -14.72 9.09 -11.70
CA THR A 217 -15.05 10.51 -11.63
C THR A 217 -14.74 11.09 -10.24
N GLY A 218 -14.41 12.38 -10.20
CA GLY A 218 -14.02 13.07 -8.97
C GLY A 218 -12.56 12.87 -8.57
N THR A 219 -11.76 12.09 -9.32
CA THR A 219 -10.31 11.98 -9.10
C THR A 219 -9.54 13.19 -9.63
N ASP A 220 -10.17 14.04 -10.44
CA ASP A 220 -9.65 15.36 -10.84
C ASP A 220 -9.39 16.27 -9.63
N ARG A 221 -9.95 15.97 -8.45
CA ARG A 221 -9.55 16.60 -7.19
C ARG A 221 -8.04 16.54 -6.91
N PHE A 222 -7.35 15.57 -7.52
CA PHE A 222 -5.92 15.37 -7.39
C PHE A 222 -5.09 16.13 -8.43
N ALA A 223 -5.72 16.89 -9.32
CA ALA A 223 -5.05 17.71 -10.34
C ALA A 223 -3.95 18.60 -9.74
N ARG A 224 -4.16 19.08 -8.51
CA ARG A 224 -3.32 20.04 -7.81
C ARG A 224 -2.51 19.43 -6.65
N LEU A 225 -2.19 18.13 -6.70
CA LEU A 225 -1.27 17.51 -5.74
C LEU A 225 0.18 17.91 -6.03
N GLY A 226 0.69 18.90 -5.30
CA GLY A 226 2.07 19.38 -5.40
C GLY A 226 2.19 20.90 -5.56
N PRO A 227 3.41 21.43 -5.78
CA PRO A 227 3.64 22.87 -5.96
C PRO A 227 2.89 23.45 -7.16
N GLN A 228 2.34 24.66 -7.01
CA GLN A 228 1.60 25.33 -8.08
C GLN A 228 2.45 26.26 -8.98
N TRP A 229 3.76 26.45 -8.70
CA TRP A 229 4.45 27.66 -9.20
C TRP A 229 5.75 27.45 -9.99
N LEU A 230 6.14 26.21 -10.32
CA LEU A 230 7.23 25.97 -11.27
C LEU A 230 7.04 24.62 -11.99
N GLU A 231 6.79 24.65 -13.31
CA GLU A 231 6.57 23.47 -14.18
C GLU A 231 5.31 22.63 -13.82
N SER A 232 4.22 23.29 -13.41
CA SER A 232 2.95 22.67 -12.98
C SER A 232 2.22 21.93 -14.12
N ASP A 233 2.74 20.79 -14.54
CA ASP A 233 1.90 19.78 -15.15
C ASP A 233 0.92 19.30 -14.09
N LEU A 234 -0.36 19.24 -14.48
CA LEU A 234 -1.39 18.73 -13.57
C LEU A 234 -1.18 17.23 -13.44
N THR A 235 -1.14 16.74 -12.20
CA THR A 235 -1.09 15.28 -11.92
C THR A 235 -2.22 14.53 -12.63
N VAL A 236 -3.37 15.21 -12.77
CA VAL A 236 -4.54 14.81 -13.53
C VAL A 236 -5.09 16.08 -14.16
N ALA A 237 -5.39 16.09 -15.46
CA ALA A 237 -6.03 17.27 -16.06
C ALA A 237 -7.38 17.58 -15.39
N ASP A 238 -7.77 18.85 -15.32
CA ASP A 238 -9.06 19.24 -14.73
C ASP A 238 -10.22 18.53 -15.44
N GLY A 239 -11.09 17.88 -14.66
CA GLY A 239 -12.19 17.06 -15.17
C GLY A 239 -11.79 15.70 -15.76
N ALA A 240 -10.50 15.33 -15.73
CA ALA A 240 -10.03 14.02 -16.16
C ALA A 240 -9.99 13.00 -15.00
N THR A 241 -9.89 11.72 -15.35
CA THR A 241 -9.79 10.63 -14.38
C THR A 241 -8.35 10.13 -14.29
N ILE A 242 -7.96 9.57 -13.14
CA ILE A 242 -6.69 8.85 -13.01
C ILE A 242 -6.85 7.47 -13.65
N GLY A 243 -6.07 7.20 -14.70
CA GLY A 243 -6.22 5.98 -15.50
C GLY A 243 -7.58 5.89 -16.20
N ALA A 244 -7.93 4.69 -16.66
CA ALA A 244 -9.19 4.42 -17.36
C ALA A 244 -10.01 3.33 -16.65
N ASN A 245 -11.34 3.39 -16.80
CA ASN A 245 -12.24 2.39 -16.23
C ASN A 245 -12.15 1.10 -17.06
N ALA A 246 -11.59 0.05 -16.47
CA ALA A 246 -11.43 -1.26 -17.09
C ALA A 246 -12.63 -2.21 -16.85
N ALA A 247 -13.61 -1.84 -16.02
CA ALA A 247 -14.79 -2.66 -15.77
C ALA A 247 -15.60 -3.02 -17.03
N PRO A 248 -15.71 -2.15 -18.07
CA PRO A 248 -16.38 -2.51 -19.33
C PRO A 248 -15.72 -3.67 -20.11
N LEU A 249 -14.48 -4.04 -19.77
CA LEU A 249 -13.83 -5.22 -20.37
C LEU A 249 -14.32 -6.53 -19.74
N MET A 250 -14.99 -6.49 -18.59
CA MET A 250 -15.58 -7.69 -17.99
C MET A 250 -16.82 -8.13 -18.77
N THR A 251 -16.99 -9.42 -19.00
CA THR A 251 -18.21 -9.98 -19.59
C THR A 251 -19.06 -10.69 -18.55
N ARG A 252 -20.35 -10.84 -18.84
CA ARG A 252 -21.27 -11.59 -18.01
C ARG A 252 -21.53 -12.95 -18.63
N ARG A 253 -21.29 -14.02 -17.89
CA ARG A 253 -21.62 -15.40 -18.29
C ARG A 253 -22.48 -16.03 -17.21
N GLU A 254 -23.64 -16.57 -17.59
CA GLU A 254 -24.56 -17.25 -16.66
C GLU A 254 -24.96 -16.39 -15.43
N GLY A 255 -25.02 -15.06 -15.62
CA GLY A 255 -25.36 -14.13 -14.54
C GLY A 255 -24.19 -13.71 -13.64
N LEU A 256 -22.99 -14.27 -13.83
CA LEU A 256 -21.78 -13.91 -13.09
C LEU A 256 -20.86 -13.02 -13.93
N LEU A 257 -20.23 -12.03 -13.29
CA LEU A 257 -19.17 -11.23 -13.90
C LEU A 257 -17.90 -12.09 -14.01
N GLN A 258 -17.30 -12.10 -15.19
CA GLN A 258 -16.09 -12.86 -15.48
C GLN A 258 -14.88 -11.93 -15.44
N HIS A 259 -13.94 -12.25 -14.54
CA HIS A 259 -12.68 -11.53 -14.38
C HIS A 259 -11.56 -12.05 -15.30
N GLY A 260 -11.72 -13.22 -15.92
CA GLY A 260 -10.73 -13.83 -16.80
C GLY A 260 -11.37 -14.71 -17.86
N GLY A 261 -10.58 -15.34 -18.73
CA GLY A 261 -11.10 -16.32 -19.71
C GLY A 261 -11.59 -15.73 -21.03
N GLN A 262 -11.47 -14.42 -21.23
CA GLN A 262 -12.08 -13.73 -22.37
C GLN A 262 -11.05 -13.45 -23.46
N VAL A 263 -11.40 -13.71 -24.72
CA VAL A 263 -10.54 -13.32 -25.84
C VAL A 263 -10.53 -11.80 -25.96
N VAL A 264 -9.34 -11.20 -26.10
CA VAL A 264 -9.15 -9.76 -26.23
C VAL A 264 -8.35 -9.41 -27.48
N THR A 265 -8.77 -8.36 -28.16
CA THR A 265 -8.01 -7.77 -29.27
C THR A 265 -7.26 -6.54 -28.78
N ILE A 266 -5.99 -6.42 -29.15
CA ILE A 266 -5.13 -5.28 -28.85
C ILE A 266 -4.87 -4.51 -30.15
N GLU A 267 -5.23 -3.22 -30.17
CA GLU A 267 -4.98 -2.33 -31.29
C GLU A 267 -4.05 -1.19 -30.85
N ARG A 268 -2.98 -0.94 -31.63
CA ARG A 268 -2.07 0.19 -31.36
C ARG A 268 -2.80 1.52 -31.51
N ARG A 269 -2.58 2.43 -30.57
CA ARG A 269 -3.03 3.83 -30.65
C ARG A 269 -1.84 4.76 -30.81
N LYS A 270 -2.07 5.91 -31.44
CA LYS A 270 -1.07 6.98 -31.49
C LYS A 270 -0.94 7.60 -30.10
N GLY A 271 0.29 7.81 -29.67
CA GLY A 271 0.62 8.41 -28.37
C GLY A 271 1.44 7.45 -27.50
N HIS A 272 2.06 8.03 -26.49
CA HIS A 272 2.88 7.35 -25.51
C HIS A 272 2.62 8.00 -24.15
N GLU A 273 2.35 7.19 -23.14
CA GLU A 273 2.07 7.63 -21.78
C GLU A 273 3.01 6.87 -20.83
N PRO A 274 4.01 7.55 -20.23
CA PRO A 274 4.94 6.87 -19.34
C PRO A 274 4.22 6.43 -18.06
N LEU A 275 4.61 5.26 -17.55
CA LEU A 275 4.14 4.76 -16.26
C LEU A 275 4.97 5.42 -15.15
N ALA A 276 4.30 6.06 -14.20
CA ALA A 276 4.95 6.61 -13.02
C ALA A 276 5.36 5.47 -12.09
N THR A 277 6.61 5.03 -12.16
CA THR A 277 7.14 3.95 -11.33
C THR A 277 8.17 4.47 -10.32
N THR A 278 8.15 3.92 -9.11
CA THR A 278 9.12 4.29 -8.06
C THR A 278 10.44 3.53 -8.15
N GLN A 279 10.56 2.60 -9.10
CA GLN A 279 11.73 1.76 -9.28
C GLN A 279 12.03 1.61 -10.77
N SER A 280 13.22 2.06 -11.19
CA SER A 280 13.62 2.01 -12.62
C SER A 280 14.46 0.78 -12.98
N HIS A 281 15.08 0.12 -11.99
CA HIS A 281 15.94 -1.04 -12.22
C HIS A 281 15.41 -2.26 -11.48
N HIS A 282 15.20 -3.35 -12.19
CA HIS A 282 14.48 -4.52 -11.67
C HIS A 282 15.36 -5.76 -11.47
N THR A 283 16.65 -5.69 -11.78
CA THR A 283 17.59 -6.81 -11.64
C THR A 283 18.74 -6.43 -10.72
N LEU A 284 19.30 -7.41 -10.03
CA LEU A 284 20.50 -7.22 -9.21
C LEU A 284 21.81 -7.26 -10.02
N THR A 285 21.74 -7.69 -11.28
CA THR A 285 22.88 -7.67 -12.20
C THR A 285 23.34 -6.24 -12.46
N VAL A 286 24.64 -5.99 -12.29
CA VAL A 286 25.27 -4.71 -12.57
C VAL A 286 25.73 -4.71 -14.04
N PRO A 287 25.44 -3.66 -14.83
CA PRO A 287 25.96 -3.55 -16.18
C PRO A 287 27.49 -3.70 -16.21
N ALA A 288 28.02 -4.43 -17.19
CA ALA A 288 29.45 -4.78 -17.24
C ALA A 288 30.38 -3.55 -17.24
N ASN A 289 29.92 -2.41 -17.76
CA ASN A 289 30.66 -1.13 -17.76
C ASN A 289 30.66 -0.40 -16.41
N LEU A 290 29.85 -0.84 -15.44
CA LEU A 290 29.71 -0.27 -14.10
C LEU A 290 30.09 -1.26 -12.99
N ALA A 291 30.21 -2.55 -13.32
CA ALA A 291 30.51 -3.60 -12.35
C ALA A 291 31.97 -3.50 -11.88
N PRO A 292 32.24 -3.33 -10.58
CA PRO A 292 33.57 -3.58 -10.04
C PRO A 292 33.91 -5.07 -10.23
N HIS A 293 35.19 -5.42 -10.32
CA HIS A 293 35.61 -6.81 -10.50
C HIS A 293 35.09 -7.70 -9.34
N GLY A 294 34.31 -8.73 -9.66
CA GLY A 294 33.64 -9.58 -8.65
C GLY A 294 32.36 -8.99 -8.05
N GLY A 295 31.86 -7.86 -8.59
CA GLY A 295 30.61 -7.20 -8.20
C GLY A 295 29.58 -7.13 -9.32
N GLU A 296 29.57 -8.13 -10.21
CA GLU A 296 28.66 -8.25 -11.34
C GLU A 296 27.20 -8.46 -10.89
N VAL A 297 26.99 -8.93 -9.66
CA VAL A 297 25.67 -9.05 -9.01
C VAL A 297 25.71 -8.34 -7.67
N ARG A 298 24.75 -7.46 -7.42
CA ARG A 298 24.62 -6.76 -6.14
C ARG A 298 24.21 -7.71 -5.04
N ASP A 299 24.91 -7.60 -3.92
CA ASP A 299 24.65 -8.36 -2.71
C ASP A 299 23.58 -7.67 -1.83
N ALA A 300 22.40 -7.45 -2.41
CA ALA A 300 21.29 -6.77 -1.74
C ALA A 300 20.31 -7.77 -1.11
N VAL A 301 19.96 -8.83 -1.86
CA VAL A 301 19.11 -9.92 -1.39
C VAL A 301 19.85 -11.24 -1.60
N ARG A 302 20.13 -11.94 -0.49
CA ARG A 302 20.76 -13.25 -0.49
C ARG A 302 19.70 -14.32 -0.33
N GLU A 303 19.70 -15.30 -1.23
CA GLU A 303 18.77 -16.42 -1.21
C GLU A 303 19.54 -17.71 -0.97
N VAL A 304 19.03 -18.55 -0.07
CA VAL A 304 19.53 -19.90 0.15
C VAL A 304 18.34 -20.85 0.15
N SER A 305 18.48 -22.01 -0.51
CA SER A 305 17.43 -23.02 -0.45
C SER A 305 17.38 -23.64 0.94
N LEU A 306 16.20 -24.08 1.38
CA LEU A 306 16.06 -24.75 2.68
C LEU A 306 17.00 -25.97 2.82
N ALA A 307 17.16 -26.75 1.76
CA ALA A 307 18.09 -27.88 1.75
C ALA A 307 19.55 -27.45 1.96
N ALA A 308 20.01 -26.39 1.29
CA ALA A 308 21.36 -25.85 1.47
C ALA A 308 21.54 -25.24 2.87
N PHE A 309 20.54 -24.51 3.36
CA PHE A 309 20.54 -23.93 4.70
C PHE A 309 20.66 -25.00 5.81
N ILE A 310 19.92 -26.10 5.68
CA ILE A 310 20.00 -27.25 6.59
C ILE A 310 21.35 -27.96 6.49
N ALA A 311 21.93 -28.04 5.29
CA ALA A 311 23.26 -28.61 5.06
C ALA A 311 24.42 -27.74 5.59
N GLY A 312 24.13 -26.57 6.17
CA GLY A 312 25.13 -25.68 6.76
C GLY A 312 25.74 -24.68 5.79
N ASP A 313 25.18 -24.51 4.59
CA ASP A 313 25.55 -23.45 3.66
C ASP A 313 25.02 -22.10 4.19
N ARG A 314 25.77 -21.55 5.15
CA ARG A 314 25.50 -20.26 5.78
C ARG A 314 26.60 -19.31 5.34
N THR A 315 26.22 -18.30 4.56
CA THR A 315 27.10 -17.17 4.31
C THR A 315 27.13 -16.32 5.58
N GLU A 316 28.12 -16.53 6.45
CA GLU A 316 28.38 -15.61 7.54
C GLU A 316 28.80 -14.26 6.95
N SER A 317 28.06 -13.20 7.24
CA SER A 317 28.60 -11.86 7.06
C SER A 317 29.61 -11.64 8.18
N THR A 318 30.88 -11.52 7.85
CA THR A 318 31.81 -10.86 8.76
C THR A 318 31.34 -9.41 8.89
N MET A 319 30.88 -9.01 10.08
CA MET A 319 30.82 -7.59 10.38
C MET A 319 32.23 -7.04 10.16
N HIS A 320 32.36 -6.04 9.29
CA HIS A 320 33.66 -5.48 8.95
C HIS A 320 34.40 -5.07 10.24
N GLY A 321 35.66 -5.53 10.35
CA GLY A 321 36.51 -5.37 11.53
C GLY A 321 36.97 -3.94 11.80
N ASP A 322 37.66 -3.79 12.95
CA ASP A 322 38.29 -2.59 13.52
C ASP A 322 38.23 -1.35 12.61
N GLY A 323 37.20 -0.53 12.80
CA GLY A 323 37.16 0.79 12.19
C GLY A 323 38.36 1.64 12.63
N LEU A 324 38.71 2.66 11.83
CA LEU A 324 39.74 3.63 12.24
C LEU A 324 39.36 4.41 13.52
N TRP A 325 38.07 4.39 13.87
CA TRP A 325 37.46 5.13 14.96
C TRP A 325 37.03 4.17 16.07
N LYS A 326 36.95 4.68 17.29
CA LYS A 326 36.39 3.95 18.42
C LYS A 326 34.86 3.91 18.30
N ASP A 327 34.25 2.89 18.91
CA ASP A 327 32.79 2.82 18.98
C ASP A 327 32.24 3.93 19.86
N ASP A 328 31.44 4.82 19.27
CA ASP A 328 30.87 6.01 19.93
C ASP A 328 29.68 5.67 20.86
N PHE A 329 29.16 4.43 20.81
CA PHE A 329 27.93 4.00 21.50
C PHE A 329 28.14 3.02 22.66
N ALA A 330 29.34 2.95 23.23
CA ALA A 330 29.60 2.15 24.43
C ALA A 330 28.99 2.79 25.70
N ASN A 331 27.66 2.80 25.80
CA ASN A 331 26.91 3.32 26.94
C ASN A 331 25.80 2.35 27.40
N ASP A 332 25.22 2.59 28.58
CA ASP A 332 24.18 1.74 29.18
C ASP A 332 22.75 2.10 28.70
N LEU A 333 22.61 2.91 27.65
CA LEU A 333 21.32 3.31 27.11
C LEU A 333 20.77 2.25 26.14
N PRO A 334 19.46 2.23 25.88
CA PRO A 334 18.90 1.37 24.85
C PRO A 334 19.50 1.67 23.47
N HIS A 335 19.89 0.64 22.74
CA HIS A 335 20.26 0.71 21.32
C HIS A 335 19.08 0.22 20.48
N TRP A 336 18.57 1.07 19.58
CA TRP A 336 17.37 0.76 18.80
C TRP A 336 17.73 0.10 17.47
N GLU A 337 17.30 -1.15 17.29
CA GLU A 337 17.53 -1.93 16.08
C GLU A 337 16.22 -2.41 15.48
N MET A 338 16.22 -2.59 14.16
CA MET A 338 15.08 -3.14 13.43
C MET A 338 15.57 -4.25 12.51
N ILE A 339 14.98 -5.43 12.65
CA ILE A 339 15.25 -6.61 11.83
C ILE A 339 14.01 -6.87 10.97
N VAL A 340 14.21 -6.99 9.66
CA VAL A 340 13.15 -7.33 8.72
C VAL A 340 13.36 -8.76 8.25
N ASP A 341 12.38 -9.63 8.54
CA ASP A 341 12.34 -10.99 8.00
C ASP A 341 11.88 -10.93 6.53
N LEU A 342 12.84 -11.12 5.60
CA LEU A 342 12.57 -11.06 4.17
C LEU A 342 11.74 -12.25 3.67
N ASP A 343 11.78 -13.41 4.34
CA ASP A 343 11.00 -14.59 3.95
C ASP A 343 9.49 -14.35 4.16
N ARG A 344 9.12 -13.47 5.10
CA ARG A 344 7.73 -13.07 5.35
C ARG A 344 7.28 -11.88 4.51
N CYS A 345 8.19 -11.19 3.83
CA CYS A 345 7.86 -10.00 3.06
C CYS A 345 7.20 -10.37 1.72
N THR A 346 5.88 -10.24 1.64
CA THR A 346 5.11 -10.46 0.40
C THR A 346 5.05 -9.24 -0.51
N GLY A 347 5.61 -8.11 -0.07
CA GLY A 347 5.54 -6.85 -0.80
C GLY A 347 4.22 -6.08 -0.66
N CYS A 348 3.35 -6.41 0.30
CA CYS A 348 2.00 -5.84 0.46
C CYS A 348 1.88 -4.31 0.54
N SER A 349 2.99 -3.58 0.72
CA SER A 349 3.06 -2.12 0.83
C SER A 349 2.30 -1.49 2.00
N ALA A 350 1.78 -2.29 2.94
CA ALA A 350 1.15 -1.79 4.18
C ALA A 350 2.14 -0.98 5.04
N CYS A 351 3.41 -1.41 5.09
CA CYS A 351 4.47 -0.69 5.78
C CYS A 351 4.80 0.69 5.17
N VAL A 352 4.53 0.88 3.87
CA VAL A 352 4.73 2.17 3.16
C VAL A 352 3.64 3.15 3.54
N VAL A 353 2.37 2.77 3.38
CA VAL A 353 1.25 3.66 3.68
C VAL A 353 1.15 3.97 5.18
N SER A 354 1.43 3.00 6.06
CA SER A 354 1.44 3.25 7.52
C SER A 354 2.53 4.24 7.92
N CYS A 355 3.72 4.15 7.31
CA CYS A 355 4.78 5.12 7.55
C CYS A 355 4.38 6.52 7.05
N GLN A 356 3.71 6.59 5.88
CA GLN A 356 3.22 7.84 5.30
C GLN A 356 2.17 8.52 6.20
N VAL A 357 1.19 7.76 6.69
CA VAL A 357 0.14 8.24 7.61
C VAL A 357 0.74 8.66 8.95
N GLU A 358 1.50 7.78 9.60
CA GLU A 358 2.04 8.01 10.94
C GLU A 358 2.97 9.23 10.99
N ASN A 359 3.79 9.41 9.95
CA ASN A 359 4.84 10.41 9.94
C ASN A 359 4.49 11.62 9.08
N ASN A 360 3.21 11.89 8.79
CA ASN A 360 2.77 13.05 7.99
C ASN A 360 3.57 13.23 6.69
N VAL A 361 3.90 12.14 6.01
CA VAL A 361 4.69 12.22 4.78
C VAL A 361 3.74 12.68 3.65
N PRO A 362 4.08 13.77 2.93
CA PRO A 362 3.17 14.35 1.95
C PRO A 362 2.96 13.40 0.76
N VAL A 363 1.82 13.55 0.09
CA VAL A 363 1.56 12.85 -1.17
C VAL A 363 2.16 13.62 -2.33
N VAL A 364 2.85 12.91 -3.22
CA VAL A 364 3.45 13.46 -4.44
C VAL A 364 2.63 13.06 -5.67
N GLY A 365 2.41 14.03 -6.55
CA GLY A 365 1.70 13.84 -7.81
C GLY A 365 2.48 13.00 -8.83
N ARG A 366 1.76 12.48 -9.83
CA ARG A 366 2.28 11.59 -10.89
C ARG A 366 3.56 12.10 -11.55
N ASP A 367 3.61 13.38 -11.88
CA ASP A 367 4.73 13.95 -12.65
C ASP A 367 6.01 14.03 -11.81
N GLU A 368 5.88 14.24 -10.51
CA GLU A 368 7.02 14.26 -9.60
C GLU A 368 7.49 12.83 -9.27
N VAL A 369 6.60 11.84 -9.27
CA VAL A 369 7.01 10.42 -9.24
C VAL A 369 7.78 10.05 -10.52
N LEU A 370 7.35 10.51 -11.70
CA LEU A 370 8.10 10.33 -12.96
C LEU A 370 9.51 10.95 -12.91
N ARG A 371 9.69 12.01 -12.11
CA ARG A 371 10.99 12.65 -11.86
C ARG A 371 11.79 11.99 -10.73
N ALA A 372 11.34 10.84 -10.20
CA ALA A 372 11.92 10.11 -9.07
C ALA A 372 12.04 10.95 -7.78
N ARG A 373 10.94 11.66 -7.46
CA ARG A 373 10.83 12.54 -6.29
C ARG A 373 9.67 12.13 -5.38
N GLU A 374 9.32 10.84 -5.39
CA GLU A 374 8.30 10.28 -4.50
C GLU A 374 8.69 10.43 -3.02
N MET A 375 7.73 10.74 -2.16
CA MET A 375 7.99 10.94 -0.73
C MET A 375 7.59 9.69 0.06
N HIS A 376 8.41 8.63 -0.07
CA HIS A 376 8.27 7.40 0.73
C HIS A 376 9.52 7.17 1.59
N TRP A 377 9.34 7.12 2.91
CA TRP A 377 10.45 6.92 3.88
C TRP A 377 10.92 5.47 3.98
N ILE A 378 10.00 4.55 3.70
CA ILE A 378 10.24 3.14 3.48
C ILE A 378 9.71 2.84 2.08
N ARG A 379 10.51 2.14 1.28
CA ARG A 379 10.10 1.64 -0.03
C ARG A 379 10.29 0.13 -0.05
N ILE A 380 9.54 -0.57 -0.89
CA ILE A 380 9.75 -2.01 -1.10
C ILE A 380 10.40 -2.17 -2.45
N ASP A 381 11.69 -2.50 -2.46
CA ASP A 381 12.41 -2.83 -3.68
C ASP A 381 12.01 -4.25 -4.12
N ARG A 382 11.88 -4.46 -5.43
CA ARG A 382 11.54 -5.75 -6.04
C ARG A 382 12.59 -6.14 -7.07
N TYR A 383 13.16 -7.33 -6.95
CA TYR A 383 14.15 -7.83 -7.90
C TYR A 383 13.67 -9.08 -8.62
N TYR A 384 13.84 -9.10 -9.94
CA TYR A 384 13.68 -10.27 -10.78
C TYR A 384 15.03 -10.98 -10.95
N ARG A 385 14.99 -12.32 -10.93
CA ARG A 385 16.10 -13.20 -11.27
C ARG A 385 15.59 -14.37 -12.09
N GLY A 386 16.36 -14.80 -13.08
CA GLY A 386 15.95 -15.84 -14.04
C GLY A 386 15.42 -15.25 -15.35
N GLU A 387 15.08 -16.13 -16.29
CA GLU A 387 14.67 -15.79 -17.66
C GLU A 387 13.42 -16.61 -18.05
N GLY A 388 12.63 -16.08 -18.99
CA GLY A 388 11.42 -16.73 -19.53
C GLY A 388 10.38 -17.08 -18.46
N ASP A 389 9.90 -18.32 -18.49
CA ASP A 389 8.92 -18.86 -17.52
C ASP A 389 9.49 -19.07 -16.11
N PHE A 390 10.81 -18.94 -15.91
CA PHE A 390 11.50 -19.22 -14.64
C PHE A 390 11.96 -17.95 -13.92
N VAL A 391 11.18 -16.87 -14.01
CA VAL A 391 11.44 -15.63 -13.26
C VAL A 391 11.02 -15.80 -11.80
N ARG A 392 11.97 -15.57 -10.89
CA ARG A 392 11.72 -15.42 -9.45
C ARG A 392 11.68 -13.95 -9.07
N MET A 393 10.91 -13.65 -8.05
CA MET A 393 10.76 -12.31 -7.48
C MET A 393 11.20 -12.34 -6.02
N ALA A 394 11.99 -11.36 -5.61
CA ALA A 394 12.32 -11.13 -4.21
C ALA A 394 11.97 -9.69 -3.81
N HIS A 395 11.50 -9.52 -2.58
CA HIS A 395 11.17 -8.22 -2.00
C HIS A 395 12.18 -7.83 -0.92
N GLN A 396 12.50 -6.54 -0.88
CA GLN A 396 13.36 -5.97 0.15
C GLN A 396 12.80 -4.61 0.59
N PRO A 397 12.19 -4.52 1.78
CA PRO A 397 11.86 -3.24 2.38
C PRO A 397 13.15 -2.48 2.70
N MET A 398 13.30 -1.31 2.08
CA MET A 398 14.43 -0.41 2.23
C MET A 398 14.00 0.88 2.89
N MET A 399 14.65 1.20 4.01
CA MET A 399 14.41 2.38 4.83
C MET A 399 15.75 2.92 5.35
N CYS A 400 15.73 3.99 6.15
CA CYS A 400 16.94 4.38 6.87
C CYS A 400 17.34 3.29 7.86
N HIS A 401 18.56 2.77 7.71
CA HIS A 401 19.14 1.77 8.62
C HIS A 401 19.74 2.38 9.90
N HIS A 402 19.69 3.71 10.07
CA HIS A 402 20.28 4.40 11.22
C HIS A 402 21.73 3.99 11.50
N CYS A 403 22.55 3.89 10.43
CA CYS A 403 23.91 3.37 10.49
C CYS A 403 24.80 4.09 11.52
N ASP A 404 25.48 3.36 12.41
CA ASP A 404 26.43 3.93 13.38
C ASP A 404 27.47 4.83 12.71
N ASN A 405 28.14 4.30 11.69
CA ASN A 405 29.05 5.07 10.83
C ASN A 405 28.27 5.76 9.70
N ALA A 406 27.35 6.67 10.04
CA ALA A 406 26.47 7.32 9.07
C ALA A 406 27.23 8.27 8.11
N PRO A 407 27.41 7.91 6.83
CA PRO A 407 28.06 8.80 5.87
C PRO A 407 27.21 10.05 5.59
N CYS A 408 25.91 9.98 5.86
CA CYS A 408 24.98 11.09 5.65
C CYS A 408 25.10 12.20 6.72
N GLU A 409 25.74 11.94 7.86
CA GLU A 409 25.94 12.93 8.93
C GLU A 409 27.13 13.85 8.68
N THR A 410 28.29 13.26 8.42
CA THR A 410 29.57 13.97 8.25
C THR A 410 29.56 15.00 7.12
N VAL A 411 28.62 14.86 6.18
CA VAL A 411 28.44 15.73 5.02
C VAL A 411 27.41 16.85 5.23
N CYS A 412 26.75 16.91 6.38
CA CYS A 412 25.77 17.96 6.66
C CYS A 412 26.46 19.21 7.25
N PRO A 413 26.56 20.34 6.50
CA PRO A 413 27.32 21.50 6.95
C PRO A 413 26.70 22.25 8.14
N VAL A 414 25.44 21.98 8.44
CA VAL A 414 24.66 22.67 9.49
C VAL A 414 24.28 21.76 10.66
N LEU A 415 24.77 20.52 10.66
CA LEU A 415 24.48 19.50 11.69
C LEU A 415 22.97 19.27 11.87
N ALA A 416 22.23 19.25 10.77
CA ALA A 416 20.80 18.90 10.78
C ALA A 416 20.55 17.40 10.96
N THR A 417 21.60 16.58 10.82
CA THR A 417 21.54 15.14 11.04
C THR A 417 22.70 14.74 11.95
N VAL A 418 22.37 14.07 13.05
CA VAL A 418 23.29 13.70 14.13
C VAL A 418 22.80 12.43 14.79
N HIS A 419 23.70 11.64 15.37
CA HIS A 419 23.31 10.54 16.23
C HIS A 419 22.82 11.03 17.58
N SER A 420 21.80 10.36 18.09
CA SER A 420 21.43 10.39 19.50
C SER A 420 22.35 9.49 20.32
N GLU A 421 22.34 9.64 21.64
CA GLU A 421 23.05 8.74 22.55
C GLU A 421 22.53 7.28 22.49
N GLU A 422 21.33 7.05 21.92
CA GLU A 422 20.66 5.75 21.79
C GLU A 422 20.88 5.08 20.40
N GLY A 423 21.87 5.54 19.63
CA GLY A 423 22.19 5.00 18.30
C GLY A 423 21.25 5.45 17.17
N LEU A 424 20.16 6.18 17.46
CA LEU A 424 19.31 6.71 16.41
C LEU A 424 20.00 7.84 15.65
N ASN A 425 20.16 7.67 14.34
CA ASN A 425 20.38 8.78 13.42
C ASN A 425 19.16 9.73 13.46
N GLN A 426 19.29 10.94 14.01
CA GLN A 426 18.21 11.92 14.12
C GLN A 426 18.26 12.93 12.97
N GLN A 427 17.10 13.37 12.48
CA GLN A 427 16.97 14.43 11.48
C GLN A 427 16.21 15.61 12.11
N ALA A 428 16.92 16.69 12.40
CA ALA A 428 16.32 17.95 12.83
C ALA A 428 15.84 18.72 11.59
N TYR A 429 14.53 18.62 11.31
CA TYR A 429 13.92 19.19 10.11
C TYR A 429 14.12 20.71 10.00
N ASN A 430 13.92 21.44 11.10
CA ASN A 430 14.07 22.90 11.17
C ASN A 430 15.51 23.41 11.00
N ARG A 431 16.52 22.54 11.15
CA ARG A 431 17.93 22.90 10.96
C ARG A 431 18.40 22.65 9.52
N CYS A 432 17.65 21.86 8.75
CA CYS A 432 18.02 21.51 7.39
C CYS A 432 17.93 22.73 6.47
N VAL A 433 19.04 23.10 5.83
CA VAL A 433 19.10 24.19 4.84
C VAL A 433 19.03 23.69 3.39
N GLY A 434 18.69 22.42 3.19
CA GLY A 434 18.40 21.88 1.86
C GLY A 434 19.57 21.71 0.91
N THR A 435 20.80 21.49 1.41
CA THR A 435 21.97 21.23 0.53
C THR A 435 21.88 19.90 -0.23
N ARG A 436 21.06 18.96 0.28
CA ARG A 436 20.80 17.62 -0.26
C ARG A 436 21.99 16.65 -0.30
N TYR A 437 23.16 17.05 0.20
CA TYR A 437 24.37 16.24 0.10
C TYR A 437 24.30 14.96 0.94
N CYS A 438 23.53 14.97 2.03
CA CYS A 438 23.25 13.78 2.84
C CYS A 438 22.51 12.67 2.08
N ALA A 439 21.70 12.99 1.06
CA ALA A 439 21.09 11.98 0.19
C ALA A 439 22.12 11.37 -0.76
N ASN A 440 23.05 12.16 -1.29
CA ASN A 440 24.11 11.67 -2.16
C ASN A 440 25.00 10.66 -1.42
N ASN A 441 25.40 10.98 -0.19
CA ASN A 441 26.31 10.12 0.58
C ASN A 441 25.62 8.93 1.25
N CYS A 442 24.29 8.95 1.37
CA CYS A 442 23.54 7.78 1.83
C CYS A 442 23.61 6.67 0.77
N PRO A 443 24.20 5.49 1.06
CA PRO A 443 24.34 4.42 0.07
C PRO A 443 22.98 3.87 -0.37
N TYR A 444 22.01 3.83 0.54
CA TYR A 444 20.66 3.31 0.30
C TYR A 444 19.71 4.29 -0.39
N LYS A 445 20.11 5.57 -0.55
CA LYS A 445 19.28 6.63 -1.12
C LYS A 445 17.88 6.69 -0.49
N VAL A 446 17.80 6.67 0.85
CA VAL A 446 16.56 6.66 1.67
C VAL A 446 16.26 8.01 2.34
N ARG A 447 17.07 9.04 2.06
CA ARG A 447 16.75 10.42 2.42
C ARG A 447 15.88 11.02 1.32
N ARG A 448 14.71 11.55 1.68
CA ARG A 448 13.73 12.15 0.76
C ARG A 448 13.71 13.65 0.93
N PHE A 449 13.66 14.39 -0.17
CA PHE A 449 13.76 15.85 -0.13
C PHE A 449 12.42 16.48 -0.45
N ASN A 450 11.98 17.41 0.39
CA ASN A 450 10.86 18.28 0.07
C ASN A 450 11.28 19.30 -0.99
N TRP A 451 11.12 18.93 -2.26
CA TRP A 451 11.35 19.84 -3.39
C TRP A 451 10.46 21.07 -3.32
N PHE A 452 9.27 20.89 -2.75
CA PHE A 452 8.19 21.83 -2.80
C PHE A 452 7.52 21.99 -1.46
N ASP A 453 6.65 23.00 -1.41
CA ASP A 453 5.74 23.14 -0.30
C ASP A 453 4.46 22.40 -0.68
N TYR A 454 4.08 21.40 0.12
CA TYR A 454 2.87 20.63 -0.10
C TYR A 454 1.75 21.32 0.69
N PRO A 455 0.73 21.90 0.01
CA PRO A 455 -0.23 22.78 0.67
C PRO A 455 -1.15 22.01 1.61
N HIS A 456 -1.42 22.62 2.77
CA HIS A 456 -2.33 22.13 3.80
C HIS A 456 -3.56 23.04 3.93
N GLU A 457 -4.11 23.48 2.79
CA GLU A 457 -5.22 24.45 2.74
C GLU A 457 -6.57 23.84 3.14
N ASP A 458 -6.72 22.52 2.99
CA ASP A 458 -7.93 21.79 3.38
C ASP A 458 -7.89 21.46 4.89
N ALA A 459 -8.67 22.20 5.67
CA ALA A 459 -8.78 22.02 7.11
C ALA A 459 -9.30 20.63 7.52
N LEU A 460 -10.15 19.99 6.70
CA LEU A 460 -10.66 18.65 6.99
C LEU A 460 -9.58 17.60 6.73
N GLN A 461 -8.79 17.78 5.66
CA GLN A 461 -7.65 16.90 5.40
C GLN A 461 -6.61 17.00 6.54
N ASN A 462 -6.41 18.18 7.10
CA ASN A 462 -5.45 18.36 8.19
C ASN A 462 -5.81 17.63 9.49
N LEU A 463 -7.07 17.19 9.66
CA LEU A 463 -7.46 16.33 10.79
C LEU A 463 -6.78 14.95 10.74
N SER A 464 -6.30 14.51 9.58
CA SER A 464 -5.58 13.25 9.43
C SER A 464 -4.11 13.33 9.82
N LEU A 465 -3.59 14.52 10.10
CA LEU A 465 -2.18 14.71 10.46
C LEU A 465 -1.94 14.28 11.91
N ASN A 466 -0.91 13.48 12.12
CA ASN A 466 -0.43 13.12 13.45
C ASN A 466 0.10 14.40 14.15
N PRO A 467 -0.46 14.80 15.31
CA PRO A 467 -0.04 16.01 16.01
C PRO A 467 1.35 15.89 16.66
N ASP A 468 1.85 14.67 16.88
CA ASP A 468 3.12 14.41 17.57
C ASP A 468 4.34 14.49 16.63
N ILE A 469 4.12 14.63 15.32
CA ILE A 469 5.18 14.75 14.32
C ILE A 469 5.06 16.09 13.59
N THR A 470 6.19 16.75 13.39
CA THR A 470 6.25 17.99 12.61
C THR A 470 5.79 17.76 11.18
N VAL A 471 4.93 18.63 10.66
CA VAL A 471 4.70 18.78 9.22
C VAL A 471 5.88 19.56 8.63
N ARG A 472 6.49 19.05 7.56
CA ARG A 472 7.69 19.63 6.98
C ARG A 472 7.33 20.61 5.88
N THR A 473 8.14 21.65 5.75
CA THR A 473 8.05 22.63 4.67
C THR A 473 8.99 22.27 3.53
N ARG A 474 8.92 23.04 2.44
CA ARG A 474 9.90 23.00 1.36
C ARG A 474 11.35 23.11 1.86
N GLY A 475 12.26 22.44 1.15
CA GLY A 475 13.71 22.62 1.30
C GLY A 475 14.33 21.75 2.39
N VAL A 476 13.58 20.81 2.94
CA VAL A 476 13.99 20.00 4.09
C VAL A 476 14.13 18.53 3.69
N MET A 477 15.17 17.88 4.20
CA MET A 477 15.37 16.44 4.09
C MET A 477 14.59 15.68 5.16
N GLU A 478 14.03 14.55 4.74
CA GLU A 478 13.30 13.59 5.55
C GLU A 478 13.91 12.20 5.41
N LYS A 479 13.58 11.33 6.37
CA LYS A 479 13.96 9.92 6.37
C LYS A 479 13.13 9.17 7.39
N CYS A 480 13.09 7.84 7.29
CA CYS A 480 12.65 7.00 8.40
C CYS A 480 13.38 7.40 9.70
N SER A 481 12.60 7.62 10.76
CA SER A 481 13.06 8.06 12.09
C SER A 481 12.95 6.95 13.14
N PHE A 482 12.68 5.71 12.74
CA PHE A 482 12.19 4.63 13.61
C PHE A 482 10.96 5.02 14.43
N CYS A 483 10.09 5.87 13.85
CA CYS A 483 8.91 6.42 14.53
C CYS A 483 9.28 7.03 15.90
N VAL A 484 10.25 7.94 15.89
CA VAL A 484 10.82 8.56 17.11
C VAL A 484 9.75 9.11 18.07
N GLN A 485 8.62 9.61 17.56
CA GLN A 485 7.48 10.06 18.35
C GLN A 485 6.91 8.96 19.25
N ARG A 486 6.82 7.70 18.75
CA ARG A 486 6.38 6.54 19.52
C ARG A 486 7.43 6.14 20.56
N ILE A 487 8.71 6.21 20.19
CA ILE A 487 9.83 5.99 21.11
C ILE A 487 9.78 7.00 22.27
N GLN A 488 9.62 8.29 21.98
CA GLN A 488 9.56 9.33 23.02
C GLN A 488 8.30 9.20 23.90
N ALA A 489 7.14 8.85 23.32
CA ALA A 489 5.92 8.64 24.10
C ALA A 489 6.07 7.48 25.09
N ALA A 490 6.58 6.33 24.63
CA ALA A 490 6.83 5.17 25.49
C ALA A 490 7.90 5.45 26.55
N LYS A 491 8.98 6.16 26.19
CA LYS A 491 9.99 6.65 27.15
C LYS A 491 9.39 7.56 28.21
N GLY A 492 8.53 8.50 27.81
CA GLY A 492 7.81 9.40 28.70
C GLY A 492 6.97 8.64 29.71
N LYS A 493 6.19 7.66 29.24
CA LYS A 493 5.37 6.79 30.09
C LYS A 493 6.22 5.94 31.05
N ALA A 494 7.24 5.25 30.54
CA ALA A 494 8.12 4.42 31.37
C ALA A 494 8.83 5.24 32.46
N LYS A 495 9.28 6.46 32.12
CA LYS A 495 9.88 7.39 33.07
C LYS A 495 8.88 7.86 34.14
N ALA A 496 7.65 8.19 33.75
CA ALA A 496 6.59 8.57 34.69
C ALA A 496 6.24 7.43 35.66
N ASP A 497 6.25 6.19 35.16
CA ASP A 497 6.01 4.97 35.93
C ASP A 497 7.24 4.52 36.76
N GLY A 498 8.39 5.20 36.66
CA GLY A 498 9.62 4.86 37.38
C GLY A 498 10.24 3.52 36.95
N ARG A 499 10.02 3.09 35.70
CA ARG A 499 10.46 1.79 35.17
C ARG A 499 11.21 1.93 33.84
N ARG A 500 11.84 0.84 33.41
CA ARG A 500 12.38 0.73 32.04
C ARG A 500 11.26 0.36 31.05
N ILE A 501 11.51 0.69 29.79
CA ILE A 501 10.68 0.26 28.66
C ILE A 501 10.75 -1.27 28.57
N ARG A 502 9.62 -1.90 28.23
CA ARG A 502 9.53 -3.35 28.05
C ARG A 502 9.44 -3.68 26.57
N ASP A 503 9.81 -4.90 26.23
CA ASP A 503 9.57 -5.43 24.89
C ASP A 503 8.07 -5.37 24.55
N GLY A 504 7.76 -5.07 23.29
CA GLY A 504 6.40 -4.84 22.80
C GLY A 504 5.74 -3.51 23.20
N GLU A 505 6.37 -2.66 24.01
CA GLU A 505 5.79 -1.33 24.33
C GLU A 505 6.00 -0.27 23.23
N ILE A 506 6.93 -0.52 22.31
CA ILE A 506 7.20 0.34 21.17
C ILE A 506 7.08 -0.49 19.91
N GLU A 507 6.13 -0.13 19.07
CA GLU A 507 5.98 -0.72 17.75
C GLU A 507 5.95 0.40 16.71
N PRO A 508 6.98 0.51 15.86
CA PRO A 508 6.98 1.43 14.74
C PRO A 508 5.80 1.14 13.80
N ALA A 509 5.25 2.16 13.15
CA ALA A 509 4.08 2.02 12.29
C ALA A 509 4.27 0.96 11.19
N CYS A 510 5.47 0.84 10.63
CA CYS A 510 5.79 -0.15 9.60
C CYS A 510 5.86 -1.61 10.11
N ALA A 511 6.06 -1.82 11.42
CA ALA A 511 6.06 -3.15 12.04
C ALA A 511 4.67 -3.57 12.50
N GLN A 512 3.85 -2.61 12.97
CA GLN A 512 2.47 -2.83 13.38
C GLN A 512 1.52 -3.14 12.21
N ALA A 513 1.87 -2.69 11.00
CA ALA A 513 1.00 -2.64 9.83
C ALA A 513 0.97 -3.90 8.95
#